data_AF-A0A927BAF3-F1
#
_entry.id   AF-A0A927BAF3-F1
#
_cell.length_a   1.000
_cell.length_b   1.000
_cell.length_c   1.000
_cell.angle_alpha   90.00
_cell.angle_beta   90.00
_cell.angle_gamma   90.00
#
_symmetry.space_group_name_H-M   'P 1'
#
loop_
_entity.id
_entity.type
_entity.pdbx_description
1 polymer ?
#
loop_
_entity_poly.entity_id
_entity_poly.type
_entity_poly.pdbx_seq_one_letter_code
_entity_poly.pdbx_strand_id
1 'polypeptide(L)'
;MNAVLHLDEQTPHIHATVVPIDAAGKLNCRAMLGDRQKMRSMQTSFAAQLAPLGLQRGVEGSQAQDQEVKRFYGLVKELNPQLEQEAQRQRATRSTSTSSTGWAARSRTCSTWWPTCSAAASG
;
A
#
# COMPACT_ATOMS: atom_id res chain seq x y z
N MET A 1 -1.32 -17.99 -18.14
CA MET A 1 -1.83 -17.28 -16.95
C MET A 1 -0.94 -16.07 -16.74
N ASN A 2 -1.50 -14.92 -16.36
CA ASN A 2 -0.74 -13.70 -16.03
C ASN A 2 -1.09 -13.28 -14.59
N ALA A 3 -0.11 -12.84 -13.82
CA ALA A 3 -0.30 -12.30 -12.48
C ALA A 3 0.57 -11.05 -12.31
N VAL A 4 -0.06 -9.92 -11.98
CA VAL A 4 0.59 -8.62 -11.80
C VAL A 4 0.33 -8.14 -10.38
N LEU A 5 1.39 -7.74 -9.67
CA LEU A 5 1.33 -7.23 -8.30
C LEU A 5 1.49 -5.70 -8.33
N HIS A 6 0.54 -4.98 -7.74
CA HIS A 6 0.61 -3.53 -7.57
C HIS A 6 0.99 -3.21 -6.12
N LEU A 7 2.05 -2.44 -5.93
CA LEU A 7 2.60 -2.00 -4.64
C LEU A 7 2.66 -0.46 -4.52
N ASP A 8 2.25 0.26 -5.56
CA ASP A 8 2.28 1.71 -5.70
C ASP A 8 0.97 2.39 -5.27
N GLU A 9 -0.07 1.60 -4.98
CA GLU A 9 -1.35 2.06 -4.46
C GLU A 9 -1.45 2.00 -2.92
N GLN A 10 -2.53 2.54 -2.34
CA GLN A 10 -2.72 2.53 -0.89
C GLN A 10 -2.78 1.12 -0.28
N THR A 11 -3.34 0.15 -1.03
CA THR A 11 -3.44 -1.24 -0.61
C THR A 11 -2.76 -2.13 -1.65
N PRO A 12 -1.74 -2.92 -1.26
CA PRO A 12 -1.10 -3.83 -2.21
C PRO A 12 -2.11 -4.88 -2.68
N HIS A 13 -2.25 -5.06 -3.99
CA HIS A 13 -3.22 -5.99 -4.56
C HIS A 13 -2.66 -6.69 -5.82
N ILE A 14 -3.22 -7.85 -6.14
CA ILE A 14 -2.76 -8.70 -7.25
C ILE A 14 -3.89 -8.83 -8.28
N HIS A 15 -3.56 -8.59 -9.54
CA HIS A 15 -4.40 -8.90 -10.69
C HIS A 15 -3.96 -10.23 -11.29
N ALA A 16 -4.83 -11.24 -11.22
CA ALA A 16 -4.57 -12.55 -11.80
C ALA A 16 -5.53 -12.84 -12.96
N THR A 17 -5.00 -13.01 -14.18
CA THR A 17 -5.75 -13.42 -15.36
C THR A 17 -5.55 -14.91 -15.62
N VAL A 18 -6.63 -15.68 -15.45
CA VAL A 18 -6.66 -17.13 -15.66
C VAL A 18 -7.40 -17.44 -16.95
N VAL A 19 -6.81 -18.28 -17.79
CA VAL A 19 -7.47 -18.80 -19.00
C VAL A 19 -8.22 -20.09 -18.62
N PRO A 20 -9.56 -20.12 -18.69
CA PRO A 20 -10.34 -21.26 -18.23
C PRO A 20 -10.41 -22.32 -19.33
N ILE A 21 -9.57 -23.35 -19.21
CA ILE A 21 -9.57 -24.51 -20.11
C ILE A 21 -10.25 -25.68 -19.39
N ASP A 22 -11.28 -26.23 -20.02
CA ASP A 22 -12.02 -27.41 -19.54
C ASP A 22 -11.22 -28.71 -19.75
N ALA A 23 -11.66 -29.81 -19.15
CA ALA A 23 -11.05 -31.13 -19.34
C ALA A 23 -11.05 -31.59 -20.81
N ALA A 24 -11.98 -31.08 -21.63
CA ALA A 24 -12.06 -31.30 -23.07
C ALA A 24 -11.16 -30.37 -23.90
N GLY A 25 -10.33 -29.52 -23.27
CA GLY A 25 -9.44 -28.58 -23.95
C GLY A 25 -10.13 -27.33 -24.53
N LYS A 26 -11.40 -27.08 -24.19
CA LYS A 26 -12.18 -25.92 -24.67
C LYS A 26 -12.14 -24.78 -23.66
N LEU A 27 -12.29 -23.54 -24.16
CA LEU A 27 -12.44 -22.37 -23.30
C LEU A 27 -13.82 -22.35 -22.65
N ASN A 28 -13.89 -22.60 -21.34
CA ASN A 28 -15.16 -22.71 -20.61
C ASN A 28 -15.06 -22.11 -19.19
N CYS A 29 -15.42 -20.83 -19.04
CA CYS A 29 -15.45 -20.15 -17.74
C CYS A 29 -16.45 -20.79 -16.77
N ARG A 30 -17.58 -21.29 -17.29
CA ARG A 30 -18.67 -21.84 -16.47
C ARG A 30 -18.26 -23.16 -15.81
N ALA A 31 -17.47 -24.00 -16.48
CA ALA A 31 -16.90 -25.20 -15.85
C ALA A 31 -15.94 -24.85 -14.70
N MET A 32 -15.11 -23.82 -14.87
CA MET A 32 -14.12 -23.41 -13.87
C MET A 32 -14.76 -22.73 -12.66
N LEU A 33 -15.57 -21.68 -12.86
CA LEU A 33 -16.19 -20.90 -11.78
C LEU A 33 -17.46 -21.55 -11.22
N GLY A 34 -18.15 -22.36 -12.03
CA GLY A 34 -19.36 -23.07 -11.64
C GLY A 34 -20.53 -22.15 -11.30
N ASP A 35 -21.40 -22.64 -10.41
CA ASP A 35 -22.53 -21.90 -9.88
C ASP A 35 -22.18 -21.18 -8.56
N ARG A 36 -23.17 -20.44 -8.01
CA ARG A 36 -23.04 -19.68 -6.76
C ARG A 36 -22.45 -20.49 -5.60
N GLN A 37 -22.80 -21.78 -5.48
CA GLN A 37 -22.29 -22.66 -4.44
C GLN A 37 -20.77 -22.89 -4.56
N LYS A 38 -20.26 -23.04 -5.79
CA LYS A 38 -18.83 -23.25 -6.05
C LYS A 38 -18.01 -22.02 -5.68
N MET A 39 -18.49 -20.82 -6.05
CA MET A 39 -17.85 -19.56 -5.65
C MET A 39 -17.83 -19.35 -4.13
N ARG A 40 -18.91 -19.72 -3.43
CA ARG A 40 -18.95 -19.69 -1.95
C ARG A 40 -17.94 -20.65 -1.33
N SER A 41 -17.86 -21.88 -1.85
CA SER A 41 -16.88 -22.88 -1.43
C SER A 41 -15.45 -22.40 -1.69
N MET A 42 -15.20 -21.76 -2.84
CA MET A 42 -13.88 -21.21 -3.20
C MET A 42 -13.44 -20.10 -2.24
N GLN A 43 -14.35 -19.23 -1.80
CA GLN A 43 -14.05 -18.23 -0.76
C GLN A 43 -13.66 -18.90 0.57
N THR A 44 -14.37 -19.96 0.96
CA THR A 44 -14.09 -20.70 2.20
C THR A 44 -12.75 -21.44 2.11
N SER A 45 -12.46 -22.13 1.00
CA SER A 45 -11.20 -22.84 0.81
C SER A 45 -10.01 -21.89 0.70
N PHE A 46 -10.17 -20.75 0.05
CA PHE A 46 -9.16 -19.70 -0.04
C PHE A 46 -8.81 -19.13 1.34
N ALA A 47 -9.81 -18.81 2.16
CA ALA A 47 -9.59 -18.37 3.53
C ALA A 47 -8.88 -19.43 4.38
N ALA A 48 -9.22 -20.71 4.22
CA ALA A 48 -8.55 -21.81 4.92
C ALA A 48 -7.05 -21.93 4.53
N GLN A 49 -6.72 -21.73 3.26
CA GLN A 49 -5.33 -21.75 2.78
C GLN A 49 -4.51 -20.54 3.28
N LEU A 50 -5.16 -19.40 3.49
CA LEU A 50 -4.51 -18.17 3.97
C LEU A 50 -4.57 -17.99 5.49
N ALA A 51 -5.18 -18.92 6.22
CA ALA A 51 -5.21 -18.90 7.68
C ALA A 51 -3.82 -18.75 8.34
N PRO A 52 -2.73 -19.37 7.82
CA PRO A 52 -1.37 -19.16 8.36
C PRO A 52 -0.86 -17.71 8.22
N LEU A 53 -1.40 -16.93 7.28
CA LEU A 53 -1.07 -15.51 7.09
C LEU A 53 -1.93 -14.59 7.99
N GLY A 54 -2.80 -15.15 8.82
CA GLY A 54 -3.71 -14.39 9.69
C GLY A 54 -4.92 -13.79 8.98
N LEU A 55 -5.16 -14.15 7.70
CA LEU A 55 -6.32 -13.67 6.95
C LEU A 55 -7.57 -14.47 7.33
N GLN A 56 -8.68 -13.74 7.52
CA GLN A 56 -9.98 -14.30 7.91
C GLN A 56 -10.97 -14.24 6.75
N ARG A 57 -11.94 -15.16 6.79
CA ARG A 57 -13.02 -15.21 5.81
C ARG A 57 -13.97 -14.01 5.99
N GLY A 58 -14.44 -13.45 4.87
CA GLY A 58 -15.53 -12.47 4.89
C GLY A 58 -16.87 -13.07 5.36
N VAL A 59 -17.84 -12.19 5.68
CA VAL A 59 -19.17 -12.57 6.17
C VAL A 59 -19.92 -13.42 5.13
N GLU A 60 -20.39 -14.60 5.55
CA GLU A 60 -21.21 -15.47 4.72
C GLU A 60 -22.59 -14.85 4.44
N GLY A 61 -23.01 -14.84 3.17
CA GLY A 61 -24.30 -14.28 2.79
C GLY A 61 -24.37 -12.74 2.88
N SER A 62 -23.22 -12.07 2.83
CA SER A 62 -23.16 -10.60 2.82
C SER A 62 -24.06 -10.00 1.73
N GLN A 63 -24.80 -8.95 2.10
CA GLN A 63 -25.61 -8.14 1.19
C GLN A 63 -24.79 -7.04 0.49
N ALA A 64 -23.47 -7.01 0.71
CA ALA A 64 -22.57 -6.06 0.06
C ALA A 64 -22.59 -6.27 -1.46
N GLN A 65 -22.80 -5.18 -2.19
CA GLN A 65 -22.70 -5.17 -3.65
C GLN A 65 -21.31 -4.71 -4.07
N ASP A 66 -20.82 -5.28 -5.17
CA ASP A 66 -19.59 -4.82 -5.80
C ASP A 66 -19.77 -3.35 -6.24
N GLN A 67 -18.76 -2.54 -6.01
CA GLN A 67 -18.78 -1.11 -6.31
C GLN A 67 -17.54 -0.76 -7.10
N GLU A 68 -17.72 0.10 -8.10
CA GLU A 68 -16.59 0.67 -8.83
C GLU A 68 -15.66 1.39 -7.84
N VAL A 69 -14.34 1.19 -8.00
CA VAL A 69 -13.31 1.78 -7.13
C VAL A 69 -13.48 3.30 -6.99
N LYS A 70 -13.75 4.00 -8.11
CA LYS A 70 -14.00 5.45 -8.12
C LYS A 70 -15.21 5.83 -7.27
N ARG A 71 -16.30 5.06 -7.35
CA ARG A 71 -17.52 5.28 -6.58
C ARG A 71 -17.26 5.06 -5.10
N PHE A 72 -16.54 4.00 -4.74
CA PHE A 72 -16.18 3.72 -3.36
C PHE A 72 -15.38 4.87 -2.74
N TYR A 73 -14.30 5.32 -3.39
CA TYR A 73 -13.50 6.44 -2.88
C TYR A 73 -14.27 7.77 -2.88
N GLY A 74 -15.20 7.98 -3.80
CA GLY A 74 -16.12 9.12 -3.77
C GLY A 74 -16.98 9.12 -2.51
N LEU A 75 -17.65 7.99 -2.23
CA LEU A 75 -18.48 7.82 -1.03
C LEU A 75 -17.67 7.96 0.26
N VAL A 76 -16.47 7.36 0.33
CA VAL A 76 -15.61 7.46 1.52
C VAL A 76 -15.21 8.91 1.81
N LYS A 77 -14.94 9.71 0.77
CA LYS A 77 -14.64 11.15 0.93
C LYS A 77 -15.84 11.93 1.42
N GLU A 78 -17.00 11.71 0.82
CA GLU A 78 -18.26 12.38 1.21
C GLU A 78 -18.68 12.04 2.64
N LEU A 79 -18.51 10.78 3.06
CA LEU A 79 -18.93 10.29 4.38
C LEU A 79 -17.95 10.64 5.51
N ASN A 80 -16.70 10.99 5.20
CA ASN A 80 -15.67 11.31 6.19
C ASN A 80 -15.14 12.76 6.06
N PRO A 81 -16.00 13.78 6.22
CA PRO A 81 -15.55 15.19 6.18
C PRO A 81 -14.54 15.50 7.30
N GLN A 82 -14.55 14.73 8.38
CA GLN A 82 -13.62 14.86 9.51
C GLN A 82 -12.18 14.51 9.12
N LEU A 83 -11.98 13.49 8.27
CA LEU A 83 -10.64 13.10 7.80
C LEU A 83 -10.01 14.19 6.93
N GLU A 84 -10.81 14.89 6.11
CA GLU A 84 -10.33 16.00 5.30
C GLU A 84 -9.93 17.19 6.17
N GLN A 85 -10.74 17.53 7.16
CA GLN A 85 -10.43 18.60 8.11
C GLN A 85 -9.19 18.28 8.94
N GLU A 86 -9.01 17.03 9.37
CA GLU A 86 -7.82 16.58 10.11
C GLU A 86 -6.56 16.58 9.23
N ALA A 87 -6.64 16.10 7.99
CA ALA A 87 -5.52 16.16 7.04
C ALA A 87 -5.12 17.61 6.72
N GLN A 88 -6.08 18.53 6.58
CA GLN A 88 -5.83 19.96 6.40
C GLN A 88 -5.19 20.59 7.64
N ARG A 89 -5.68 20.27 8.84
CA ARG A 89 -5.09 20.70 10.12
C ARG A 89 -3.65 20.20 10.25
N GLN A 90 -3.37 18.94 9.91
CA GLN A 90 -2.02 18.34 9.93
C GLN A 90 -1.07 18.99 8.91
N ARG A 91 -1.58 19.36 7.72
CA ARG A 91 -0.80 20.13 6.74
C ARG A 91 -0.48 21.54 7.24
N ALA A 92 -1.44 22.22 7.85
CA ALA A 92 -1.27 23.55 8.42
C ALA A 92 -0.31 23.55 9.62
N THR A 93 -0.37 22.55 10.51
CA THR A 93 0.58 22.44 11.62
C THR A 93 2.00 22.10 11.14
N ARG A 94 2.14 21.25 10.11
CA ARG A 94 3.45 20.92 9.51
C ARG A 94 4.12 22.10 8.80
N SER A 95 3.35 23.02 8.22
CA SER A 95 3.90 24.28 7.68
C SER A 95 4.24 25.29 8.76
N THR A 96 3.57 25.25 9.92
CA THR A 96 3.81 26.18 11.02
C THR A 96 4.99 25.77 11.90
N SER A 97 5.34 24.48 11.96
CA SER A 97 6.53 23.98 12.68
C SER A 97 7.86 24.16 11.91
N THR A 98 7.84 24.69 10.69
CA THR A 98 9.04 25.17 9.96
C THR A 98 9.30 26.65 10.26
N SER A 99 8.99 27.09 11.48
CA SER A 99 9.29 28.40 12.01
C SER A 99 9.93 28.22 13.38
N SER A 100 11.19 28.69 13.50
CA SER A 100 12.01 28.75 14.71
C SER A 100 12.74 27.47 15.17
N THR A 101 13.73 27.04 14.41
CA THR A 101 15.07 26.81 15.02
C THR A 101 16.15 26.92 13.94
N GLY A 102 17.20 27.68 14.27
CA GLY A 102 18.05 28.35 13.30
C GLY A 102 18.88 27.45 12.41
N TRP A 103 18.82 27.73 11.11
CA TRP A 103 19.99 27.62 10.26
C TRP A 103 20.91 28.78 10.62
N ALA A 104 21.73 28.58 11.66
CA ALA A 104 22.92 29.38 11.83
C ALA A 104 23.75 29.23 10.56
N ALA A 105 23.93 30.34 9.85
CA ALA A 105 24.76 30.46 8.68
C ALA A 105 26.16 29.88 8.97
N ARG A 106 26.46 28.70 8.44
CA ARG A 106 27.85 28.29 8.19
C ARG A 106 28.30 28.93 6.88
N SER A 107 28.43 30.24 6.90
CA SER A 107 29.26 30.97 5.95
C SER A 107 30.68 31.04 6.53
N ARG A 108 31.64 30.43 5.83
CA ARG A 108 33.08 30.76 5.82
C ARG A 108 33.71 30.80 7.22
N THR A 109 34.49 29.79 7.59
CA THR A 109 35.90 29.78 7.22
C THR A 109 36.38 28.36 6.98
N CYS A 110 36.94 28.15 5.79
CA CYS A 110 37.95 27.13 5.56
C CYS A 110 39.12 27.52 6.46
N SER A 111 39.23 26.88 7.62
CA SER A 111 40.35 27.07 8.53
C SER A 111 41.59 26.40 7.93
N THR A 112 42.49 27.21 7.40
CA THR A 112 43.93 27.07 7.67
C THR A 112 44.11 26.93 9.19
N TRP A 113 44.02 25.69 9.67
CA TRP A 113 44.47 25.24 10.97
C TRP A 113 45.20 23.92 10.75
N TRP A 114 46.38 24.05 10.12
CA TRP A 114 47.44 23.07 10.24
C TRP A 114 47.83 22.97 11.73
N PRO A 115 47.88 21.78 12.35
CA PRO A 115 48.68 21.60 13.53
C PRO A 115 50.15 21.68 13.13
N THR A 116 50.93 22.47 13.85
CA THR A 116 52.38 22.51 13.80
C THR A 116 52.95 21.10 13.95
N CYS A 117 53.43 20.53 12.85
CA CYS A 117 54.37 19.42 12.87
C CYS A 117 55.76 20.03 13.02
N SER A 118 56.28 20.06 14.24
CA SER A 118 57.69 20.33 14.54
C SER A 118 58.10 19.42 15.70
N ALA A 119 59.30 18.84 15.58
CA ALA A 119 59.88 17.71 16.33
C ALA A 119 59.47 16.33 15.74
N ALA A 120 60.37 15.46 15.26
CA ALA A 120 61.81 15.35 15.51
C ALA A 120 62.55 14.69 14.33
N ALA A 121 63.68 15.27 13.95
CA ALA A 121 64.80 14.57 13.32
C ALA A 121 66.01 14.77 14.24
N SER A 122 66.41 13.70 14.93
CA SER A 122 67.70 13.51 15.60
C SER A 122 67.76 12.05 16.06
N GLY A 123 68.48 11.20 15.30
CA GLY A 123 68.71 9.79 15.61
C GLY A 123 68.78 8.95 14.36
#